data_AF-A0A1H7XZ34-F1
#
_entry.id   AF-A0A1H7XZ34-F1
#
_cell.length_a   1.000
_cell.length_b   1.000
_cell.length_c   1.000
_cell.angle_alpha   90.00
_cell.angle_beta   90.00
_cell.angle_gamma   90.00
#
_symmetry.space_group_name_H-M   'P 1'
#
loop_
_entity.id
_entity.type
_entity.pdbx_description
1 polymer ?
#
loop_
_entity_poly.entity_id
_entity_poly.type
_entity_poly.pdbx_seq_one_letter_code
_entity_poly.pdbx_strand_id
1 'polypeptide(L)'
;MKGLRCHMRIIFSLTVALIVGTVSSAAAAIVAYSNDFDGTETFYSGVTGGLSGVITTEGVQGYSTVSGFSGNLLRNSATGNPASSTILTLSNLPAHTAIDINFLFVFIDSWDSSNGNPSPDWFNVKIDGTSILQITAANASGTVTYGGTVIDPLTHRGWWGNYGERAFDMGPESALSIAHSASTLTIEFFASGAGWQGGNDESWAIENLQVTANPVPLPGAVLLFAPGLAGLLAIRRRFRK
;
A
#
# COMPACT_ATOMS: atom_id res chain seq x y z
N MET A 1 -41.00 -75.09 -21.59
CA MET A 1 -39.99 -74.23 -20.94
C MET A 1 -39.37 -73.30 -21.96
N LYS A 2 -39.08 -72.07 -21.55
CA LYS A 2 -38.46 -70.93 -22.25
C LYS A 2 -39.45 -70.05 -23.06
N GLY A 3 -39.81 -68.95 -22.41
CA GLY A 3 -40.80 -67.97 -22.84
C GLY A 3 -40.25 -66.82 -23.68
N LEU A 4 -41.21 -66.15 -24.30
CA LEU A 4 -41.14 -65.02 -25.21
C LEU A 4 -40.79 -63.73 -24.45
N ARG A 5 -39.82 -62.95 -24.96
CA ARG A 5 -39.36 -61.68 -24.38
C ARG A 5 -40.34 -60.54 -24.72
N CYS A 6 -40.93 -59.90 -23.70
CA CYS A 6 -41.63 -58.62 -23.85
C CYS A 6 -40.70 -57.46 -23.50
N HIS A 7 -40.74 -56.41 -24.33
CA HIS A 7 -39.96 -55.20 -24.27
C HIS A 7 -40.31 -54.32 -23.07
N MET A 8 -39.31 -53.84 -22.35
CA MET A 8 -39.44 -52.66 -21.49
C MET A 8 -38.15 -51.87 -21.53
N ARG A 9 -38.16 -50.71 -22.20
CA ARG A 9 -37.12 -49.69 -22.01
C ARG A 9 -37.80 -48.37 -21.67
N ILE A 10 -37.90 -48.19 -20.36
CA ILE A 10 -38.27 -46.98 -19.63
C ILE A 10 -37.30 -45.87 -20.05
N ILE A 11 -37.84 -44.76 -20.55
CA ILE A 11 -37.10 -43.53 -20.82
C ILE A 11 -36.90 -42.82 -19.48
N PHE A 12 -35.68 -42.86 -18.95
CA PHE A 12 -35.28 -42.04 -17.80
C PHE A 12 -34.68 -40.73 -18.34
N SER A 13 -35.47 -39.66 -18.35
CA SER A 13 -34.96 -38.31 -18.55
C SER A 13 -34.26 -37.86 -17.26
N LEU A 14 -32.93 -37.89 -17.25
CA LEU A 14 -32.12 -37.39 -16.15
C LEU A 14 -31.75 -35.94 -16.44
N THR A 15 -32.53 -34.99 -15.93
CA THR A 15 -32.16 -33.57 -15.92
C THR A 15 -31.14 -33.36 -14.81
N VAL A 16 -29.84 -33.37 -15.14
CA VAL A 16 -28.78 -32.97 -14.21
C VAL A 16 -28.69 -31.45 -14.25
N ALA A 17 -29.30 -30.78 -13.28
CA ALA A 17 -29.04 -29.35 -13.02
C ALA A 17 -27.70 -29.23 -12.28
N LEU A 18 -26.63 -28.96 -13.03
CA LEU A 18 -25.32 -28.65 -12.46
C LEU A 18 -25.30 -27.19 -12.00
N ILE A 19 -25.53 -26.95 -10.71
CA ILE A 19 -25.28 -25.65 -10.09
C ILE A 19 -23.76 -25.52 -9.94
N VAL A 20 -23.10 -24.89 -10.92
CA VAL A 20 -21.70 -24.48 -10.77
C VAL A 20 -21.69 -23.15 -10.03
N GLY A 21 -21.41 -23.17 -8.73
CA GLY A 21 -21.10 -21.96 -7.99
C GLY A 21 -19.82 -21.34 -8.52
N THR A 22 -19.88 -20.10 -8.99
CA THR A 22 -18.69 -19.34 -9.39
C THR A 22 -17.92 -18.93 -8.14
N VAL A 23 -16.94 -19.75 -7.74
CA VAL A 23 -15.93 -19.30 -6.79
C VAL A 23 -14.98 -18.35 -7.53
N SER A 24 -15.08 -17.06 -7.21
CA SER A 24 -14.11 -16.05 -7.66
C SER A 24 -12.86 -16.23 -6.79
N SER A 25 -11.72 -16.63 -7.37
CA SER A 25 -10.45 -16.61 -6.65
C SER A 25 -9.87 -15.21 -6.73
N ALA A 26 -9.79 -14.50 -5.61
CA ALA A 26 -8.98 -13.30 -5.51
C ALA A 26 -7.53 -13.65 -5.85
N ALA A 27 -6.94 -12.97 -6.84
CA ALA A 27 -5.49 -13.05 -7.02
C ALA A 27 -4.82 -12.45 -5.77
N ALA A 28 -3.66 -12.98 -5.38
CA ALA A 28 -2.96 -12.50 -4.20
C ALA A 28 -2.40 -11.08 -4.44
N ALA A 29 -2.37 -10.27 -3.39
CA ALA A 29 -1.71 -8.97 -3.40
C ALA A 29 -0.25 -9.11 -3.82
N ILE A 30 0.25 -8.16 -4.61
CA ILE A 30 1.58 -8.19 -5.21
C ILE A 30 2.38 -7.01 -4.63
N VAL A 31 3.44 -7.28 -3.87
CA VAL A 31 4.40 -6.23 -3.52
C VAL A 31 5.03 -5.74 -4.83
N ALA A 32 4.98 -4.43 -5.07
CA ALA A 32 5.49 -3.78 -6.27
C ALA A 32 6.85 -3.11 -6.02
N TYR A 33 7.02 -2.56 -4.83
CA TYR A 33 8.20 -1.80 -4.42
C TYR A 33 8.44 -1.96 -2.91
N SER A 34 9.71 -1.96 -2.50
CA SER A 34 10.09 -1.77 -1.10
C SER A 34 11.44 -1.08 -0.94
N ASN A 35 11.58 -0.29 0.12
CA ASN A 35 12.85 0.30 0.53
C ASN A 35 12.90 0.46 2.07
N ASP A 36 13.87 -0.19 2.70
CA ASP A 36 14.19 -0.06 4.12
C ASP A 36 15.20 1.08 4.39
N PHE A 37 15.74 1.69 3.33
CA PHE A 37 16.76 2.75 3.35
C PHE A 37 18.15 2.32 3.83
N ASP A 38 18.39 1.01 3.96
CA ASP A 38 19.69 0.43 4.32
C ASP A 38 20.51 -0.04 3.12
N GLY A 39 19.98 0.17 1.92
CA GLY A 39 20.64 -0.23 0.69
C GLY A 39 19.94 0.28 -0.56
N THR A 40 19.94 -0.57 -1.58
CA THR A 40 19.25 -0.26 -2.84
C THR A 40 17.78 -0.61 -2.72
N GLU A 41 16.91 0.30 -3.16
CA GLU A 41 15.48 0.03 -3.30
C GLU A 41 15.22 -1.21 -4.16
N THR A 42 14.16 -1.95 -3.82
CA THR A 42 13.80 -3.21 -4.49
C THR A 42 12.51 -3.04 -5.28
N PHE A 43 12.55 -3.48 -6.54
CA PHE A 43 11.38 -3.54 -7.42
C PHE A 43 11.01 -4.99 -7.71
N TYR A 44 9.73 -5.26 -7.78
CA TYR A 44 9.19 -6.59 -7.97
C TYR A 44 8.37 -6.66 -9.27
N SER A 45 8.14 -7.88 -9.78
CA SER A 45 7.20 -8.11 -10.89
C SER A 45 7.46 -7.29 -12.16
N GLY A 46 8.71 -6.88 -12.41
CA GLY A 46 9.08 -6.05 -13.57
C GLY A 46 8.74 -4.57 -13.44
N VAL A 47 8.29 -4.12 -12.26
CA VAL A 47 8.11 -2.72 -11.93
C VAL A 47 9.46 -2.00 -12.03
N THR A 48 9.41 -0.75 -12.47
CA THR A 48 10.58 0.13 -12.61
C THR A 48 10.27 1.51 -12.08
N GLY A 49 11.28 2.32 -11.82
CA GLY A 49 11.12 3.69 -11.33
C GLY A 49 12.12 4.00 -10.25
N GLY A 50 11.69 4.69 -9.20
CA GLY A 50 12.50 4.94 -8.01
C GLY A 50 12.19 6.24 -7.30
N LEU A 51 12.89 6.42 -6.18
CA LEU A 51 12.84 7.65 -5.39
C LEU A 51 13.60 8.80 -6.06
N SER A 52 13.08 10.01 -5.90
CA SER A 52 13.68 11.27 -6.35
C SER A 52 13.26 12.44 -5.46
N GLY A 53 13.76 13.64 -5.75
CA GLY A 53 13.57 14.80 -4.89
C GLY A 53 14.49 14.74 -3.67
N VAL A 54 13.94 14.92 -2.47
CA VAL A 54 14.68 14.79 -1.22
C VAL A 54 14.73 13.32 -0.79
N ILE A 55 15.91 12.71 -0.87
CA ILE A 55 16.11 11.27 -0.60
C ILE A 55 17.26 11.01 0.38
N THR A 56 17.62 12.01 1.17
CA THR A 56 18.70 11.88 2.16
C THR A 56 18.31 10.86 3.22
N THR A 57 19.23 9.92 3.49
CA THR A 57 19.08 8.95 4.57
C THR A 57 20.06 9.26 5.69
N GLU A 58 19.66 8.93 6.91
CA GLU A 58 20.54 8.92 8.07
C GLU A 58 20.13 7.82 9.04
N GLY A 59 21.00 7.48 9.99
CA GLY A 59 20.73 6.41 10.96
C GLY A 59 19.44 6.65 11.73
N VAL A 60 18.86 5.64 12.36
CA VAL A 60 17.60 5.76 13.11
C VAL A 60 17.73 6.42 14.50
N GLN A 61 18.93 6.88 14.89
CA GLN A 61 19.23 7.43 16.23
C GLN A 61 18.65 6.53 17.35
N GLY A 62 17.90 7.10 18.29
CA GLY A 62 17.28 6.39 19.41
C GLY A 62 16.14 5.44 19.02
N TYR A 63 15.69 5.46 17.75
CA TYR A 63 14.64 4.55 17.25
C TYR A 63 15.10 3.12 17.08
N SER A 64 16.40 2.80 17.20
CA SER A 64 16.89 1.41 17.21
C SER A 64 16.31 0.55 18.36
N THR A 65 15.61 1.17 19.31
CA THR A 65 14.91 0.52 20.43
C THR A 65 13.40 0.40 20.22
N VAL A 66 12.87 0.96 19.14
CA VAL A 66 11.46 0.96 18.78
C VAL A 66 11.24 -0.14 17.73
N SER A 67 10.26 -1.00 17.96
CA SER A 67 9.98 -2.12 17.07
C SER A 67 9.69 -1.63 15.65
N GLY A 68 10.36 -2.24 14.67
CA GLY A 68 10.20 -1.93 13.25
C GLY A 68 11.29 -1.01 12.70
N PHE A 69 11.87 -0.12 13.51
CA PHE A 69 12.97 0.74 13.05
C PHE A 69 14.31 0.02 13.15
N SER A 70 15.15 0.17 12.11
CA SER A 70 16.52 -0.34 12.08
C SER A 70 17.37 0.41 11.07
N GLY A 71 18.70 0.38 11.27
CA GLY A 71 19.63 0.92 10.29
C GLY A 71 19.44 2.41 10.04
N ASN A 72 18.95 2.77 8.85
CA ASN A 72 18.70 4.13 8.40
C ASN A 72 17.22 4.37 8.09
N LEU A 73 16.84 5.63 8.15
CA LEU A 73 15.56 6.16 7.68
C LEU A 73 15.81 7.22 6.60
N LEU A 74 14.81 7.49 5.77
CA LEU A 74 14.81 8.67 4.91
C LEU A 74 14.27 9.85 5.70
N ARG A 75 15.06 10.93 5.82
CA ARG A 75 14.64 12.17 6.48
C ARG A 75 14.53 13.30 5.46
N ASN A 76 13.44 14.05 5.59
CA ASN A 76 13.25 15.28 4.83
C ASN A 76 13.13 16.47 5.81
N SER A 77 14.12 17.35 5.72
CA SER A 77 14.23 18.60 6.48
C SER A 77 14.14 19.82 5.54
N ALA A 78 13.52 19.68 4.37
CA ALA A 78 13.45 20.77 3.42
C ALA A 78 12.60 21.93 3.96
N THR A 79 13.08 23.15 3.75
CA THR A 79 12.34 24.38 4.05
C THR A 79 11.38 24.74 2.92
N GLY A 80 10.40 25.60 3.19
CA GLY A 80 9.49 26.16 2.19
C GLY A 80 8.03 25.77 2.43
N ASN A 81 7.10 26.44 1.77
CA ASN A 81 5.67 26.19 1.91
C ASN A 81 4.99 26.15 0.51
N PRO A 82 4.80 24.95 -0.09
CA PRO A 82 5.20 23.64 0.42
C PRO A 82 6.72 23.44 0.37
N ALA A 83 7.24 22.59 1.25
CA ALA A 83 8.63 22.14 1.22
C ALA A 83 8.88 21.19 0.04
N SER A 84 10.14 21.02 -0.32
CA SER A 84 10.51 20.10 -1.42
C SER A 84 10.17 18.65 -1.07
N SER A 85 9.50 17.95 -1.98
CA SER A 85 8.98 16.60 -1.76
C SER A 85 10.07 15.51 -1.83
N THR A 86 9.82 14.41 -1.11
CA THR A 86 10.31 13.08 -1.46
C THR A 86 9.30 12.45 -2.42
N ILE A 87 9.76 11.96 -3.57
CA ILE A 87 8.86 11.49 -4.64
C ILE A 87 9.22 10.06 -5.02
N LEU A 88 8.26 9.14 -4.95
CA LEU A 88 8.36 7.80 -5.54
C LEU A 88 7.59 7.77 -6.85
N THR A 89 8.26 7.43 -7.95
CA THR A 89 7.59 7.14 -9.23
C THR A 89 7.75 5.67 -9.55
N LEU A 90 6.64 4.99 -9.82
CA LEU A 90 6.60 3.59 -10.28
C LEU A 90 5.96 3.52 -11.66
N SER A 91 6.45 2.59 -12.47
CA SER A 91 5.97 2.27 -13.81
C SER A 91 5.96 0.77 -14.01
N ASN A 92 5.16 0.31 -14.97
CA ASN A 92 4.94 -1.12 -15.24
C ASN A 92 4.30 -1.86 -14.05
N LEU A 93 3.41 -1.21 -13.31
CA LEU A 93 2.62 -1.88 -12.28
C LEU A 93 1.76 -2.99 -12.91
N PRO A 94 1.68 -4.18 -12.26
CA PRO A 94 0.80 -5.25 -12.71
C PRO A 94 -0.67 -4.81 -12.67
N ALA A 95 -1.57 -5.50 -13.36
CA ALA A 95 -3.00 -5.16 -13.33
C ALA A 95 -3.58 -5.25 -11.90
N HIS A 96 -4.22 -4.18 -11.43
CA HIS A 96 -4.76 -4.07 -10.08
C HIS A 96 -5.97 -3.12 -10.00
N THR A 97 -6.63 -3.11 -8.84
CA THR A 97 -7.78 -2.23 -8.53
C THR A 97 -7.56 -1.34 -7.31
N ALA A 98 -6.56 -1.66 -6.49
CA ALA A 98 -6.16 -0.82 -5.39
C ALA A 98 -4.65 -0.87 -5.16
N ILE A 99 -4.13 0.17 -4.53
CA ILE A 99 -2.77 0.26 -4.03
C ILE A 99 -2.83 0.45 -2.52
N ASP A 100 -1.99 -0.29 -1.80
CA ASP A 100 -1.68 -0.02 -0.39
C ASP A 100 -0.27 0.53 -0.27
N ILE A 101 -0.11 1.58 0.53
CA ILE A 101 1.19 2.19 0.84
C ILE A 101 1.42 2.01 2.34
N ASN A 102 2.54 1.38 2.69
CA ASN A 102 2.93 1.13 4.08
C ASN A 102 4.31 1.72 4.36
N PHE A 103 4.49 2.33 5.52
CA PHE A 103 5.77 2.83 6.02
C PHE A 103 5.66 3.10 7.53
N LEU A 104 6.81 3.14 8.20
CA LEU A 104 6.92 3.77 9.51
C LEU A 104 7.14 5.26 9.31
N PHE A 105 6.53 6.10 10.14
CA PHE A 105 6.59 7.55 10.03
C PHE A 105 7.02 8.20 11.34
N VAL A 106 7.78 9.29 11.26
CA VAL A 106 8.22 10.06 12.43
C VAL A 106 8.02 11.56 12.21
N PHE A 107 7.38 12.22 13.20
CA PHE A 107 7.47 13.67 13.38
C PHE A 107 8.70 14.00 14.23
N ILE A 108 9.66 14.74 13.66
CA ILE A 108 10.96 15.02 14.28
C ILE A 108 11.07 16.50 14.68
N ASP A 109 11.67 16.75 15.84
CA ASP A 109 11.90 18.07 16.42
C ASP A 109 10.56 18.82 16.70
N SER A 110 10.45 20.11 16.36
CA SER A 110 9.52 21.06 16.99
C SER A 110 8.14 21.26 16.33
N TRP A 111 7.50 20.20 15.81
CA TRP A 111 6.17 20.33 15.19
C TRP A 111 5.13 21.02 16.10
N ASP A 112 4.48 22.06 15.60
CA ASP A 112 3.62 23.00 16.34
C ASP A 112 2.12 22.86 16.03
N SER A 113 1.72 21.70 15.50
CA SER A 113 0.32 21.36 15.28
C SER A 113 -0.38 22.24 14.22
N SER A 114 -1.70 22.12 14.13
CA SER A 114 -2.53 22.98 13.31
C SER A 114 -3.00 24.25 14.03
N ASN A 115 -2.76 24.32 15.34
CA ASN A 115 -3.27 25.35 16.23
C ASN A 115 -2.27 25.79 17.32
N GLY A 116 -0.98 25.46 17.17
CA GLY A 116 0.08 25.99 18.02
C GLY A 116 0.67 27.29 17.50
N ASN A 117 1.95 27.53 17.77
CA ASN A 117 2.66 28.72 17.31
C ASN A 117 4.18 28.50 17.21
N PRO A 118 4.80 28.72 16.04
CA PRO A 118 4.17 29.06 14.76
C PRO A 118 3.30 27.91 14.21
N SER A 119 2.26 28.19 13.43
CA SER A 119 1.36 27.15 12.92
C SER A 119 0.66 27.62 11.64
N PRO A 120 0.04 26.73 10.85
CA PRO A 120 0.05 25.27 10.99
C PRO A 120 1.28 24.60 10.36
N ASP A 121 1.57 23.39 10.82
CA ASP A 121 2.51 22.46 10.19
C ASP A 121 1.74 21.22 9.72
N TRP A 122 2.07 20.76 8.52
CA TRP A 122 1.38 19.62 7.92
C TRP A 122 2.38 18.70 7.25
N PHE A 123 2.31 17.41 7.56
CA PHE A 123 2.82 16.37 6.68
C PHE A 123 1.72 15.95 5.73
N ASN A 124 2.07 15.81 4.45
CA ASN A 124 1.12 15.57 3.37
C ASN A 124 1.59 14.41 2.51
N VAL A 125 0.63 13.62 2.04
CA VAL A 125 0.83 12.61 1.00
C VAL A 125 -0.07 12.91 -0.17
N LYS A 126 0.49 12.91 -1.38
CA LYS A 126 -0.26 12.92 -2.64
C LYS A 126 -0.02 11.65 -3.41
N ILE A 127 -1.05 11.21 -4.12
CA ILE A 127 -0.97 10.16 -5.12
C ILE A 127 -1.48 10.71 -6.45
N ASP A 128 -0.65 10.62 -7.49
CA ASP A 128 -0.93 11.13 -8.84
C ASP A 128 -1.46 12.58 -8.82
N GLY A 129 -0.84 13.41 -7.97
CA GLY A 129 -1.20 14.82 -7.77
C GLY A 129 -2.41 15.07 -6.85
N THR A 130 -3.11 14.03 -6.40
CA THR A 130 -4.28 14.14 -5.50
C THR A 130 -3.87 13.98 -4.05
N SER A 131 -4.26 14.91 -3.17
CA SER A 131 -3.99 14.81 -1.73
C SER A 131 -4.84 13.72 -1.11
N ILE A 132 -4.20 12.75 -0.45
CA ILE A 132 -4.86 11.61 0.19
C ILE A 132 -4.68 11.60 1.71
N LEU A 133 -3.59 12.17 2.22
CA LEU A 133 -3.33 12.29 3.66
C LEU A 133 -2.81 13.69 3.99
N GLN A 134 -3.31 14.27 5.08
CA GLN A 134 -2.76 15.47 5.70
C GLN A 134 -2.85 15.30 7.22
N ILE A 135 -1.70 15.29 7.89
CA ILE A 135 -1.58 15.02 9.33
C ILE A 135 -0.57 15.96 9.98
N THR A 136 -0.64 16.10 11.30
CA THR A 136 0.25 16.95 12.11
C THR A 136 0.49 16.32 13.47
N ALA A 137 1.50 16.81 14.21
CA ALA A 137 1.67 16.55 15.63
C ALA A 137 1.90 17.84 16.43
N ALA A 138 1.65 17.76 17.73
CA ALA A 138 1.96 18.81 18.70
C ALA A 138 3.21 18.40 19.49
N ASN A 139 4.38 18.35 18.84
CA ASN A 139 5.63 18.01 19.52
C ASN A 139 6.13 19.16 20.39
N ALA A 140 6.00 20.40 19.91
CA ALA A 140 6.40 21.61 20.62
C ALA A 140 5.20 22.37 21.20
N SER A 141 4.18 22.66 20.37
CA SER A 141 3.01 23.42 20.78
C SER A 141 1.71 22.98 20.10
N GLY A 142 0.59 23.60 20.49
CA GLY A 142 -0.74 23.25 20.03
C GLY A 142 -1.33 22.02 20.73
N THR A 143 -2.43 21.50 20.19
CA THR A 143 -3.17 20.38 20.79
C THR A 143 -3.61 19.31 19.80
N VAL A 144 -3.56 19.58 18.50
CA VAL A 144 -3.93 18.60 17.48
C VAL A 144 -2.75 17.68 17.20
N THR A 145 -2.98 16.39 17.26
CA THR A 145 -1.98 15.37 16.90
C THR A 145 -2.68 14.25 16.16
N TYR A 146 -2.01 13.71 15.15
CA TYR A 146 -2.45 12.54 14.42
C TYR A 146 -2.76 11.39 15.37
N GLY A 147 -3.95 10.82 15.22
CA GLY A 147 -4.48 9.78 16.12
C GLY A 147 -4.26 8.36 15.62
N GLY A 148 -3.36 8.14 14.66
CA GLY A 148 -3.07 6.81 14.11
C GLY A 148 -2.34 5.89 15.09
N THR A 149 -1.79 4.79 14.57
CA THR A 149 -1.12 3.76 15.38
C THR A 149 0.22 4.25 15.92
N VAL A 150 0.23 4.76 17.14
CA VAL A 150 1.47 5.21 17.81
C VAL A 150 2.32 3.99 18.18
N ILE A 151 3.55 3.95 17.69
CA ILE A 151 4.56 2.93 18.05
C ILE A 151 5.68 3.51 18.93
N ASP A 152 5.82 4.84 18.95
CA ASP A 152 6.62 5.55 19.94
C ASP A 152 5.90 6.83 20.36
N PRO A 153 5.52 6.99 21.65
CA PRO A 153 4.95 8.24 22.14
C PRO A 153 5.98 9.36 22.15
N LEU A 154 5.55 10.59 22.47
CA LEU A 154 6.41 11.77 22.53
C LEU A 154 7.62 11.54 23.45
N THR A 155 8.76 11.23 22.84
CA THR A 155 9.98 10.79 23.52
C THR A 155 11.19 11.37 22.80
N HIS A 156 12.18 11.87 23.54
CA HIS A 156 13.40 12.38 22.92
C HIS A 156 14.27 11.21 22.43
N ARG A 157 14.53 11.15 21.12
CA ARG A 157 15.24 10.08 20.40
C ARG A 157 16.58 10.52 19.83
N GLY A 158 17.12 11.65 20.31
CA GLY A 158 18.50 12.07 20.02
C GLY A 158 18.63 12.99 18.79
N TRP A 159 17.56 13.70 18.45
CA TRP A 159 17.56 14.74 17.42
C TRP A 159 18.02 16.10 17.97
N TRP A 160 18.15 17.10 17.10
CA TRP A 160 18.96 18.30 17.37
C TRP A 160 18.29 19.30 18.34
N GLY A 161 17.00 19.11 18.68
CA GLY A 161 16.27 19.89 19.68
C GLY A 161 16.09 19.21 21.05
N ASN A 162 15.50 19.92 22.01
CA ASN A 162 15.03 19.34 23.29
C ASN A 162 13.57 18.84 23.20
N TYR A 163 13.06 18.68 21.99
CA TYR A 163 11.70 18.20 21.75
C TYR A 163 11.68 16.67 21.78
N GLY A 164 10.50 16.13 22.07
CA GLY A 164 10.25 14.72 21.85
C GLY A 164 9.80 14.51 20.41
N GLU A 165 10.10 13.35 19.88
CA GLU A 165 9.61 12.88 18.60
C GLU A 165 8.49 11.87 18.80
N ARG A 166 7.71 11.62 17.76
CA ARG A 166 6.61 10.63 17.78
C ARG A 166 6.67 9.77 16.54
N ALA A 167 6.57 8.46 16.72
CA ALA A 167 6.57 7.52 15.61
C ALA A 167 5.26 6.74 15.49
N PHE A 168 4.90 6.44 14.25
CA PHE A 168 3.65 5.81 13.87
C PHE A 168 3.90 4.65 12.89
N ASP A 169 3.09 3.60 13.02
CA ASP A 169 2.89 2.62 11.97
C ASP A 169 1.76 3.10 11.06
N MET A 170 2.08 3.38 9.80
CA MET A 170 1.11 3.89 8.82
C MET A 170 0.39 2.78 8.07
N GLY A 171 0.75 1.51 8.25
CA GLY A 171 0.12 0.37 7.56
C GLY A 171 -1.40 0.27 7.79
N PRO A 172 -1.92 0.53 9.00
CA PRO A 172 -3.36 0.55 9.26
C PRO A 172 -4.10 1.81 8.78
N GLU A 173 -3.42 2.83 8.23
CA GLU A 173 -4.06 4.08 7.79
C GLU A 173 -4.88 3.86 6.51
N SER A 174 -6.20 3.87 6.66
CA SER A 174 -7.15 3.66 5.56
C SER A 174 -6.97 4.63 4.39
N ALA A 175 -6.52 5.87 4.64
CA ALA A 175 -6.27 6.85 3.58
C ALA A 175 -5.10 6.47 2.65
N LEU A 176 -4.20 5.57 3.09
CA LEU A 176 -3.09 5.03 2.31
C LEU A 176 -3.45 3.75 1.53
N SER A 177 -4.72 3.34 1.59
CA SER A 177 -5.30 2.26 0.77
C SER A 177 -6.29 2.88 -0.22
N ILE A 178 -5.90 2.96 -1.49
CA ILE A 178 -6.63 3.73 -2.50
C ILE A 178 -7.10 2.89 -3.67
N ALA A 179 -8.26 3.23 -4.24
CA ALA A 179 -8.67 2.70 -5.53
C ALA A 179 -7.74 3.25 -6.62
N HIS A 180 -7.07 2.35 -7.35
CA HIS A 180 -6.09 2.68 -8.37
C HIS A 180 -5.94 1.54 -9.37
N SER A 181 -5.68 1.85 -10.64
CA SER A 181 -5.56 0.83 -11.70
C SER A 181 -4.60 1.20 -12.83
N ALA A 182 -4.00 2.39 -12.79
CA ALA A 182 -3.04 2.80 -13.81
C ALA A 182 -1.75 1.98 -13.70
N SER A 183 -1.03 1.82 -14.81
CA SER A 183 0.27 1.12 -14.82
C SER A 183 1.42 1.96 -14.26
N THR A 184 1.15 3.22 -13.91
CA THR A 184 2.08 4.18 -13.31
C THR A 184 1.49 4.69 -12.01
N LEU A 185 2.36 5.04 -11.06
CA LEU A 185 1.99 5.63 -9.78
C LEU A 185 3.04 6.66 -9.39
N THR A 186 2.61 7.84 -8.97
CA THR A 186 3.49 8.83 -8.33
C THR A 186 3.01 9.12 -6.93
N ILE A 187 3.89 8.96 -5.93
CA ILE A 187 3.63 9.30 -4.54
C ILE A 187 4.54 10.47 -4.15
N GLU A 188 3.97 11.51 -3.57
CA GLU A 188 4.73 12.63 -3.02
C GLU A 188 4.51 12.72 -1.51
N PHE A 189 5.61 12.81 -0.76
CA PHE A 189 5.63 13.06 0.68
C PHE A 189 6.28 14.41 0.93
N PHE A 190 5.60 15.32 1.64
CA PHE A 190 6.13 16.67 1.84
C PHE A 190 5.51 17.37 3.05
N ALA A 191 6.26 18.33 3.60
CA ALA A 191 5.76 19.23 4.62
C ALA A 191 5.19 20.52 4.00
N SER A 192 4.22 21.13 4.67
CA SER A 192 3.66 22.44 4.28
C SER A 192 3.01 23.12 5.47
N GLY A 193 2.49 24.34 5.23
CA GLY A 193 1.86 25.15 6.26
C GLY A 193 2.65 26.43 6.53
N ALA A 194 1.95 27.46 7.02
CA ALA A 194 2.57 28.75 7.28
C ALA A 194 3.48 28.73 8.52
N GLY A 195 3.32 27.73 9.39
CA GLY A 195 4.19 27.47 10.52
C GLY A 195 5.50 26.82 10.10
N TRP A 196 5.43 25.89 9.12
CA TRP A 196 6.55 25.03 8.76
C TRP A 196 7.88 25.76 8.54
N GLN A 197 8.86 25.40 9.35
CA GLN A 197 10.18 26.02 9.39
C GLN A 197 11.23 25.16 8.69
N GLY A 198 11.13 23.84 8.81
CA GLY A 198 12.09 22.90 8.22
C GLY A 198 13.49 22.96 8.86
N GLY A 199 14.49 22.41 8.18
CA GLY A 199 15.90 22.48 8.58
C GLY A 199 16.19 21.70 9.86
N ASN A 200 16.91 22.35 10.79
CA ASN A 200 17.22 21.77 12.10
C ASN A 200 16.08 21.95 13.12
N ASP A 201 15.01 22.66 12.74
CA ASP A 201 13.91 23.01 13.64
C ASP A 201 12.77 22.00 13.52
N GLU A 202 12.40 21.64 12.29
CA GLU A 202 11.36 20.66 12.05
C GLU A 202 11.73 19.76 10.87
N SER A 203 11.47 18.47 11.03
CA SER A 203 11.68 17.50 9.97
C SER A 203 10.75 16.32 10.13
N TRP A 204 10.71 15.45 9.13
CA TRP A 204 10.01 14.19 9.22
C TRP A 204 10.84 13.08 8.58
N ALA A 205 10.55 11.85 8.97
CA ALA A 205 11.21 10.69 8.42
C ALA A 205 10.25 9.54 8.12
N ILE A 206 10.65 8.70 7.17
CA ILE A 206 10.00 7.43 6.88
C ILE A 206 11.00 6.28 6.88
N GLU A 207 10.54 5.10 7.27
CA GLU A 207 11.28 3.84 7.14
C GLU A 207 10.38 2.74 6.57
N ASN A 208 10.97 1.68 5.99
CA ASN A 208 10.26 0.50 5.51
C ASN A 208 9.12 0.83 4.52
N LEU A 209 9.38 1.73 3.57
CA LEU A 209 8.41 2.12 2.55
C LEU A 209 8.10 0.94 1.63
N GLN A 210 6.84 0.56 1.53
CA GLN A 210 6.35 -0.53 0.69
C GLN A 210 5.11 -0.09 -0.08
N VAL A 211 5.04 -0.50 -1.34
CA VAL A 211 3.84 -0.33 -2.19
C VAL A 211 3.37 -1.71 -2.64
N THR A 212 2.08 -1.99 -2.40
CA THR A 212 1.44 -3.25 -2.76
C THR A 212 0.29 -3.00 -3.72
N ALA A 213 0.23 -3.77 -4.80
CA ALA A 213 -0.83 -3.75 -5.80
C ALA A 213 -1.82 -4.89 -5.58
N ASN A 214 -3.09 -4.53 -5.39
CA ASN A 214 -4.18 -5.46 -5.08
C ASN A 214 -4.96 -5.81 -6.35
N PRO A 215 -4.83 -7.05 -6.86
CA PRO A 215 -5.45 -7.45 -8.11
C PRO A 215 -6.98 -7.62 -8.02
N VAL A 216 -7.64 -7.55 -9.18
CA VAL A 216 -9.06 -7.92 -9.30
C VAL A 216 -9.20 -9.42 -8.99
N PRO A 217 -10.21 -9.84 -8.23
CA PRO A 217 -10.61 -11.24 -8.21
C PRO A 217 -10.99 -11.70 -9.62
N LEU A 218 -10.32 -12.73 -10.13
CA LEU A 218 -10.60 -13.26 -11.46
C LEU A 218 -12.07 -13.70 -11.50
N PRO A 219 -12.90 -13.19 -12.42
CA PRO A 219 -14.26 -13.67 -12.57
C PRO A 219 -14.22 -15.19 -12.77
N GLY A 220 -14.98 -15.94 -11.95
CA GLY A 220 -15.08 -17.40 -12.02
C GLY A 220 -15.53 -17.94 -13.39
N ALA A 221 -15.84 -17.07 -14.36
CA ALA A 221 -16.11 -17.41 -15.75
C ALA A 221 -14.94 -18.06 -16.49
N VAL A 222 -13.68 -17.83 -16.10
CA VAL A 222 -12.54 -18.55 -16.69
C VAL A 222 -12.62 -20.07 -16.38
N LEU A 223 -13.19 -20.44 -15.22
CA LEU A 223 -13.48 -21.84 -14.88
C LEU A 223 -14.71 -22.41 -15.61
N LEU A 224 -15.60 -21.58 -16.17
CA LEU A 224 -16.77 -22.04 -16.94
C LEU A 224 -16.38 -22.58 -18.34
N PHE A 225 -15.26 -22.14 -18.91
CA PHE A 225 -14.78 -22.64 -20.21
C PHE A 225 -14.02 -23.96 -20.12
N ALA A 226 -13.41 -24.28 -18.97
CA ALA A 226 -12.65 -25.51 -18.77
C ALA A 226 -13.50 -26.80 -18.93
N PRO A 227 -14.70 -26.95 -18.34
CA PRO A 227 -15.54 -28.12 -18.55
C PRO A 227 -16.22 -28.13 -19.93
N GLY A 228 -16.53 -26.96 -20.51
CA GLY A 228 -17.09 -26.87 -21.87
C GLY A 228 -16.13 -27.41 -22.95
N LEU A 229 -14.83 -27.12 -22.81
CA LEU A 229 -13.81 -27.62 -23.71
C LEU A 229 -13.58 -29.14 -23.55
N ALA A 230 -13.62 -29.64 -22.30
CA ALA A 230 -13.55 -31.08 -22.02
C ALA A 230 -14.78 -31.84 -22.57
N GLY A 231 -15.97 -31.26 -22.47
CA GLY A 231 -17.21 -31.80 -23.04
C GLY A 231 -17.18 -31.89 -24.56
N LEU A 232 -16.69 -30.85 -25.25
CA LEU A 232 -16.53 -30.85 -26.71
C LEU A 232 -15.52 -31.90 -27.21
N LEU A 233 -14.43 -32.12 -26.46
CA LEU A 233 -13.45 -33.17 -26.74
C LEU A 233 -14.02 -34.59 -26.51
N ALA A 234 -14.86 -34.78 -25.50
CA ALA A 234 -15.55 -36.05 -25.24
C ALA A 234 -16.60 -36.38 -26.31
N ILE A 235 -17.33 -35.38 -26.80
CA ILE A 235 -18.31 -35.52 -27.90
C ILE A 235 -17.62 -35.92 -29.21
N ARG A 236 -16.47 -35.31 -29.53
CA ARG A 236 -15.70 -35.62 -30.74
C ARG A 236 -15.17 -37.07 -30.79
N ARG A 237 -14.92 -37.69 -29.63
CA ARG A 237 -14.51 -39.11 -29.53
C ARG A 237 -15.68 -40.08 -29.73
N ARG A 238 -16.92 -39.65 -29.49
CA ARG A 238 -18.12 -40.51 -29.57
C ARG A 238 -18.63 -40.68 -31.01
N PHE A 239 -18.36 -39.72 -31.90
CA PHE A 239 -18.79 -39.75 -33.31
C PHE A 239 -17.74 -40.31 -34.28
N ARG A 240 -16.68 -40.96 -33.77
CA ARG A 240 -15.63 -41.64 -34.57
C ARG A 240 -15.72 -43.18 -34.50
N LYS A 241 -16.90 -43.74 -34.24
CA LYS A 241 -17.17 -45.18 -34.38
C LYS A 241 -18.21 -45.42 -35.44
#